data_AF-A0A0B0IAI3-F1
#
_entry.id   AF-A0A0B0IAI3-F1
#
_cell.length_a   1.000
_cell.length_b   1.000
_cell.length_c   1.000
_cell.angle_alpha   90.00
_cell.angle_beta   90.00
_cell.angle_gamma   90.00
#
_symmetry.space_group_name_H-M   'P 1'
#
loop_
_entity.id
_entity.type
_entity.pdbx_description
1 polymer ?
#
loop_
_entity_poly.entity_id
_entity_poly.type
_entity_poly.pdbx_seq_one_letter_code
_entity_poly.pdbx_strand_id
1 'polypeptide(L)' 'MYNKSKKINPNAAEVNEIILYDGIELTVIAVYNNSVVAEFITYPVCGREDEFPFERTCINHRNYQRTFETI' A
#
# COMPACT_ATOMS: atom_id res chain seq x y z
N MET A 1 15.01 -18.23 20.97
CA MET A 1 15.01 -17.82 19.55
C MET A 1 13.55 -17.71 19.10
N TYR A 2 13.02 -16.50 18.95
CA TYR A 2 11.66 -16.33 18.42
C TYR A 2 11.70 -16.65 16.93
N ASN A 3 11.21 -17.82 16.57
CA ASN A 3 11.02 -18.21 15.18
C ASN A 3 9.86 -17.35 14.63
N LYS A 4 10.19 -16.14 14.17
CA LYS A 4 9.29 -15.25 13.44
C LYS A 4 9.13 -15.81 12.03
N SER A 5 8.51 -16.98 11.92
CA SER A 5 7.77 -17.35 10.71
C SER A 5 6.59 -16.40 10.64
N LYS A 6 6.87 -15.12 10.34
CA LYS A 6 5.87 -14.09 10.12
C LYS A 6 5.03 -14.65 8.99
N LYS A 7 3.81 -15.09 9.31
CA LYS A 7 2.80 -15.39 8.30
C LYS A 7 2.66 -14.12 7.48
N ILE A 8 3.31 -14.08 6.33
CA ILE A 8 3.06 -13.06 5.32
C ILE A 8 1.57 -13.21 5.02
N ASN A 9 0.80 -12.15 5.24
CA ASN A 9 -0.61 -12.16 4.91
C ASN A 9 -0.73 -12.64 3.46
N PRO A 10 -1.54 -13.66 3.14
CA PRO A 10 -1.64 -14.15 1.76
C PRO A 10 -2.14 -13.07 0.78
N ASN A 11 -2.71 -11.97 1.29
CA ASN A 11 -3.11 -10.80 0.53
C ASN A 11 -2.07 -9.66 0.52
N ALA A 12 -0.85 -9.90 1.03
CA ALA A 12 0.23 -8.91 0.98
C ALA A 12 0.60 -8.65 -0.48
N ALA A 13 0.57 -7.39 -0.89
CA ALA A 13 1.12 -6.94 -2.16
C ALA A 13 2.65 -7.04 -2.13
N GLU A 14 3.27 -7.06 -3.30
CA GLU A 14 4.72 -7.04 -3.47
C GLU A 14 5.25 -5.61 -3.62
N VAL A 15 6.55 -5.41 -3.41
CA VAL A 15 7.19 -4.12 -3.70
C VAL A 15 7.12 -3.86 -5.20
N ASN A 16 6.83 -2.61 -5.59
CA ASN A 16 6.54 -2.16 -6.96
C ASN A 16 5.20 -2.66 -7.54
N GLU A 17 4.35 -3.31 -6.75
CA GLU A 17 2.98 -3.62 -7.17
C GLU A 17 2.08 -2.38 -7.05
N ILE A 18 1.13 -2.23 -7.98
CA ILE A 18 0.06 -1.23 -7.89
C ILE A 18 -1.07 -1.79 -7.00
N ILE A 19 -1.53 -0.95 -6.08
CA ILE A 19 -2.70 -1.22 -5.23
C ILE A 19 -3.71 -0.09 -5.35
N LEU A 20 -4.98 -0.42 -5.09
CA LEU A 20 -6.07 0.54 -4.97
C LEU A 20 -6.41 0.74 -3.50
N TYR A 21 -6.24 1.97 -3.02
CA TYR A 21 -6.68 2.43 -1.71
C TYR A 21 -7.71 3.53 -1.89
N ASP A 22 -8.94 3.24 -1.47
CA ASP A 22 -10.06 4.18 -1.56
C ASP A 22 -10.27 4.77 -2.98
N GLY A 23 -10.16 3.88 -3.98
CA GLY A 23 -10.31 4.23 -5.40
C GLY A 23 -9.09 4.93 -6.02
N ILE A 24 -8.02 5.14 -5.27
CA ILE A 24 -6.80 5.81 -5.73
C ILE A 24 -5.69 4.77 -5.91
N GLU A 25 -4.90 4.92 -6.96
CA GLU A 25 -3.76 4.04 -7.26
C GLU A 25 -2.49 4.48 -6.54
N LEU A 26 -1.80 3.49 -5.95
CA LEU A 26 -0.54 3.69 -5.26
C LEU A 26 0.45 2.58 -5.61
N THR A 27 1.72 2.94 -5.65
CA THR A 27 2.84 1.99 -5.79
C THR A 27 3.33 1.56 -4.41
N VAL A 28 3.40 0.26 -4.17
CA VAL A 28 3.94 -0.28 -2.91
C VAL A 28 5.46 -0.11 -2.87
N ILE A 29 5.97 0.62 -1.87
CA ILE A 29 7.41 0.86 -1.68
C ILE A 29 8.02 -0.02 -0.57
N ALA A 30 7.20 -0.49 0.37
CA ALA A 30 7.64 -1.39 1.43
C ALA A 30 6.50 -2.25 1.95
N VAL A 31 6.81 -3.51 2.28
CA VAL A 31 5.86 -4.48 2.80
C VAL A 31 6.25 -4.85 4.23
N TYR A 32 5.31 -4.70 5.15
CA TYR A 32 5.43 -5.11 6.55
C TYR A 32 4.45 -6.26 6.83
N ASN A 33 4.34 -6.70 8.09
CA ASN A 33 3.51 -7.86 8.43
C ASN A 33 2.02 -7.67 8.18
N ASN A 34 1.53 -6.47 8.50
CA ASN A 34 0.11 -6.15 8.57
C ASN A 34 -0.24 -4.95 7.69
N SER A 35 0.75 -4.36 7.04
CA SER A 35 0.60 -3.12 6.29
C SER A 35 1.63 -3.03 5.17
N VAL A 36 1.34 -2.16 4.23
CA VAL A 36 2.27 -1.68 3.22
C VAL A 36 2.47 -0.19 3.40
N VAL A 37 3.63 0.31 3.01
CA VAL A 37 3.81 1.73 2.72
C VAL A 37 3.72 1.86 1.22
N ALA A 38 2.88 2.78 0.77
CA ALA A 38 2.64 3.02 -0.65
C ALA A 38 2.68 4.52 -0.96
N GLU A 39 3.13 4.84 -2.17
CA GLU A 39 3.27 6.18 -2.71
C GLU A 39 2.16 6.43 -3.74
N PHE A 40 1.49 7.58 -3.66
CA PHE A 40 0.44 7.94 -4.60
C PHE A 40 1.02 8.15 -6.00
N ILE A 41 0.50 7.45 -7.02
CA ILE A 41 0.93 7.63 -8.42
C ILE A 41 0.60 9.05 -8.89
N THR A 42 -0.55 9.59 -8.46
CA THR A 42 -0.96 10.97 -8.72
C THR A 42 -1.01 11.73 -7.40
N TYR A 43 0.02 12.55 -7.16
CA TYR A 43 0.10 13.44 -6.00
C TYR A 43 0.32 14.90 -6.46
N PRO A 44 -0.35 15.90 -5.86
CA PRO A 44 -1.37 15.78 -4.80
C PRO A 44 -2.67 15.12 -5.29
N VAL A 45 -3.45 14.54 -4.37
CA VAL A 45 -4.78 13.98 -4.69
C VAL A 45 -5.79 15.12 -4.74
N CYS A 46 -6.03 15.64 -5.95
CA CYS A 46 -6.89 16.81 -6.18
C CYS A 46 -8.28 16.66 -5.55
N GLY A 47 -8.69 17.63 -4.73
CA GLY A 47 -9.98 17.66 -4.04
C GLY A 47 -10.05 16.80 -2.77
N ARG A 48 -8.94 16.15 -2.38
CA ARG A 48 -8.80 15.36 -1.14
C ARG A 48 -7.46 15.62 -0.46
N GLU A 49 -6.87 16.80 -0.67
CA GLU A 49 -5.55 17.18 -0.15
C GLU A 49 -5.52 17.19 1.38
N ASP A 50 -6.62 17.58 2.02
CA ASP A 50 -6.76 17.55 3.49
C ASP A 50 -6.78 16.12 4.05
N GLU A 51 -7.29 15.16 3.26
CA GLU A 51 -7.36 13.74 3.63
C GLU A 51 -6.03 13.02 3.34
N PHE A 52 -5.31 13.44 2.29
CA PHE A 52 -4.02 12.91 1.88
C PHE A 52 -2.96 14.01 1.81
N PRO A 53 -2.54 14.57 2.97
CA PRO A 53 -1.60 15.68 3.03
C PRO A 53 -0.15 15.28 2.72
N PHE A 54 0.11 14.00 2.45
CA PHE A 54 1.45 13.45 2.22
C PHE A 54 1.47 12.58 0.97
N GLU A 55 2.62 12.57 0.27
CA GLU A 55 2.90 11.73 -0.91
C GLU A 55 2.79 10.21 -0.67
N ARG A 56 2.88 9.81 0.60
CA ARG A 56 2.91 8.40 1.02
C ARG A 56 1.95 8.15 2.16
N THR A 57 1.45 6.93 2.21
CA THR A 57 0.59 6.47 3.29
C THR A 57 0.89 5.02 3.69
N CYS A 58 0.51 4.67 4.92
CA CYS A 58 0.62 3.33 5.46
C CYS A 58 -0.78 2.69 5.49
N ILE A 59 -0.96 1.59 4.76
CA ILE A 59 -2.27 0.97 4.56
C ILE A 59 -2.22 -0.47 5.08
N ASN A 60 -3.21 -0.85 5.89
CA ASN A 60 -3.34 -2.22 6.35
C ASN A 60 -3.64 -3.17 5.18
N HIS A 61 -3.12 -4.40 5.18
CA HIS A 61 -3.39 -5.41 4.14
C HIS A 61 -4.88 -5.73 3.92
N ARG A 62 -5.76 -5.32 4.83
CA ARG A 62 -7.22 -5.47 4.74
C ARG A 62 -7.91 -4.29 4.05
N ASN A 63 -7.21 -3.18 3.84
CA ASN A 63 -7.82 -1.91 3.44
C ASN A 63 -7.45 -1.49 2.00
N TYR A 64 -6.76 -2.33 1.22
CA TYR A 64 -6.50 -2.08 -0.20
C TYR A 64 -6.91 -3.28 -1.06
N GLN A 65 -7.04 -3.04 -2.37
CA GLN A 65 -7.19 -4.08 -3.39
C GLN A 65 -5.91 -4.17 -4.23
N ARG A 66 -5.52 -5.39 -4.58
CA ARG A 66 -4.36 -5.66 -5.45
C ARG A 66 -4.79 -5.58 -6.90
N THR A 67 -4.01 -4.93 -7.76
CA THR A 67 -4.27 -4.96 -9.22
C THR A 67 -3.47 -6.07 -9.93
N PHE A 68 -2.47 -6.66 -9.26
CA PHE A 68 -1.48 -7.59 -9.84
C PHE A 68 -0.63 -6.97 -10.96
N GLU A 69 -0.72 -5.65 -11.14
CA GLU A 69 0.13 -4.92 -12.07
C GLU A 69 1.42 -4.52 -11.36
N THR A 70 2.54 -4.75 -12.03
CA THR A 70 3.87 -4.31 -11.59
C THR A 70 4.37 -3.25 -12.57
N ILE A 71 5.04 -2.23 -12.05
CA ILE A 71 5.59 -1.11 -12.82
C ILE A 71 7.02 -1.43 -13.29
#